data_AF-A0A535YWQ8-F1
#
_entry.id   AF-A0A535YWQ8-F1
#
_cell.length_a   1.000
_cell.length_b   1.000
_cell.length_c   1.000
_cell.angle_alpha   90.00
_cell.angle_beta   90.00
_cell.angle_gamma   90.00
#
_symmetry.space_group_name_H-M   'P 1'
#
loop_
_entity.id
_entity.type
_entity.pdbx_description
1 polymer ?
#
loop_
_entity_poly.entity_id
_entity_poly.type
_entity_poly.pdbx_seq_one_letter_code
_entity_poly.pdbx_strand_id
1 'polypeptide(L)' 'MAVLDAGGEVSRLRDPLSGDELMASAGRGPGPWVGRVKNAIRDAVLDGTIPPGDADSARRWLEQHRDLLSTD' A
#
# COMPACT_ATOMS: atom_id res chain seq x y z
N MET A 1 14.24 14.28 27.14
CA MET A 1 14.03 14.50 25.70
C MET A 1 13.03 13.47 25.24
N ALA A 2 11.88 13.92 24.74
CA ALA A 2 10.72 13.08 24.47
C ALA A 2 10.79 12.49 23.04
N VAL A 3 10.59 11.16 22.96
CA VAL A 3 9.81 10.36 21.98
C VAL A 3 10.30 10.34 20.51
N LEU A 4 10.01 9.19 19.86
CA LEU A 4 10.13 8.83 18.43
C LEU A 4 11.46 8.09 18.11
N ASP A 5 11.54 6.85 17.63
CA ASP A 5 10.61 6.08 16.79
C ASP A 5 10.64 4.58 17.09
N ALA A 6 9.49 4.03 17.47
CA ALA A 6 9.20 2.61 17.44
C ALA A 6 8.78 2.23 16.00
N GLY A 7 9.38 1.17 15.44
CA GLY A 7 8.88 0.53 14.20
C GLY A 7 9.89 0.36 13.07
N GLY A 8 11.19 0.60 13.30
CA GLY A 8 12.22 0.48 12.26
C GLY A 8 12.70 -0.94 11.97
N GLU A 9 11.82 -1.91 11.70
CA GLU A 9 12.28 -3.19 11.11
C GLU A 9 11.16 -4.01 10.45
N VAL A 10 10.29 -3.37 9.67
CA VAL A 10 9.43 -4.12 8.74
C VAL A 10 9.63 -3.54 7.36
N SER A 11 9.85 -4.44 6.39
CA SER A 11 9.85 -4.17 4.94
C SER A 11 11.20 -3.82 4.30
N ARG A 12 12.10 -4.82 4.18
CA ARG A 12 13.00 -4.89 3.00
C ARG A 12 12.24 -5.22 1.71
N LEU A 13 10.96 -5.59 1.82
CA LEU A 13 10.05 -5.68 0.69
C LEU A 13 9.78 -4.26 0.21
N ARG A 14 10.22 -3.96 -1.01
CA ARG A 14 9.86 -2.72 -1.69
C ARG A 14 8.35 -2.74 -1.90
N ASP A 15 7.67 -1.69 -1.45
CA ASP A 15 6.29 -1.44 -1.84
C ASP A 15 6.24 -1.44 -3.38
N PRO A 16 5.37 -2.26 -4.00
CA PRO A 16 5.24 -2.26 -5.46
C PRO A 16 4.52 -0.99 -5.97
N LEU A 17 3.84 -0.25 -5.09
CA LEU A 17 3.20 1.03 -5.42
C LEU A 17 3.53 2.13 -4.41
N SER A 18 3.75 3.33 -4.96
CA SER A 18 4.04 4.55 -4.20
C SER A 18 2.76 5.20 -3.67
N GLY A 19 2.89 6.02 -2.62
CA GLY A 19 1.75 6.76 -2.08
C GLY A 19 1.09 7.67 -3.12
N ASP A 20 1.90 8.34 -3.95
CA ASP A 20 1.44 9.21 -5.02
C ASP A 20 0.61 8.47 -6.08
N GLU A 21 1.01 7.26 -6.44
CA GLU A 21 0.29 6.42 -7.40
C GLU A 21 -1.07 6.00 -6.86
N LEU A 22 -1.14 5.68 -5.56
CA LEU A 22 -2.40 5.38 -4.89
C LEU A 22 -3.32 6.60 -4.90
N MET A 23 -2.80 7.78 -4.53
CA MET A 23 -3.56 9.03 -4.54
C MET A 23 -4.09 9.38 -5.93
N ALA A 24 -3.25 9.23 -6.97
CA ALA A 24 -3.65 9.45 -8.35
C ALA A 24 -4.73 8.46 -8.81
N SER A 25 -4.60 7.18 -8.43
CA SER A 25 -5.56 6.13 -8.77
C SER A 25 -6.90 6.32 -8.05
N ALA A 26 -6.88 6.79 -6.80
CA ALA A 26 -8.07 7.04 -6.00
C ALA A 26 -8.72 8.40 -6.28
N GLY A 27 -7.98 9.35 -6.87
CA GLY A 27 -8.40 10.75 -6.98
C GLY A 27 -8.61 11.43 -5.62
N ARG A 28 -7.94 10.93 -4.56
CA ARG A 28 -8.09 11.39 -3.17
C ARG A 28 -6.79 11.95 -2.65
N GLY A 29 -6.90 12.93 -1.75
CA GLY A 29 -5.75 13.51 -1.05
C GLY A 29 -5.07 12.52 -0.10
N PRO A 30 -3.89 12.89 0.42
CA PRO A 30 -3.15 12.06 1.36
C PRO A 30 -3.97 11.81 2.63
N GLY A 31 -3.87 10.60 3.17
CA GLY A 31 -4.57 10.24 4.40
C GLY A 31 -4.25 8.84 4.92
N PRO A 32 -4.82 8.44 6.06
CA PRO A 32 -4.56 7.15 6.70
C PRO A 32 -4.88 5.94 5.80
N TRP A 33 -5.77 6.12 4.83
CA TRP A 33 -6.13 5.11 3.85
C TRP A 33 -4.93 4.69 2.98
N VAL A 34 -3.98 5.59 2.67
CA VAL A 34 -2.79 5.25 1.85
C VAL A 34 -1.95 4.18 2.56
N GLY A 35 -1.74 4.32 3.87
CA GLY A 35 -1.03 3.33 4.68
C GLY A 35 -1.80 2.00 4.76
N ARG A 36 -3.13 2.04 4.90
CA ARG A 36 -3.98 0.84 4.89
C ARG A 36 -3.85 0.07 3.58
N VAL A 37 -3.92 0.76 2.44
CA VAL A 37 -3.79 0.16 1.11
C VAL A 37 -2.39 -0.42 0.90
N LYS A 38 -1.34 0.30 1.27
CA LYS A 38 0.04 -0.21 1.19
C LYS A 38 0.24 -1.47 2.02
N ASN A 39 -0.31 -1.51 3.23
CA ASN A 39 -0.26 -2.70 4.07
C ASN A 39 -1.00 -3.87 3.41
N ALA A 40 -2.20 -3.64 2.87
CA ALA A 40 -2.96 -4.69 2.19
C ALA A 40 -2.24 -5.25 0.95
N ILE A 41 -1.60 -4.37 0.16
CA ILE A 41 -0.75 -4.78 -0.97
C ILE A 41 0.44 -5.60 -0.49
N ARG A 42 1.10 -5.17 0.60
CA ARG A 42 2.22 -5.93 1.18
C ARG A 42 1.77 -7.31 1.64
N ASP A 43 0.62 -7.41 2.29
CA ASP A 43 0.05 -8.68 2.73
C ASP A 43 -0.24 -9.58 1.52
N ALA A 44 -0.82 -9.04 0.44
CA ALA A 44 -1.01 -9.78 -0.81
C ALA A 44 0.29 -10.22 -1.48
N VAL A 45 1.40 -9.47 -1.32
CA VAL A 45 2.74 -9.90 -1.76
C VAL A 45 3.26 -11.05 -0.90
N LEU A 46 3.08 -10.95 0.43
CA LEU A 46 3.47 -12.00 1.37
C LEU A 46 2.70 -13.31 1.14
N ASP A 47 1.42 -13.20 0.80
CA ASP A 47 0.54 -14.32 0.44
C ASP A 47 0.86 -14.92 -0.95
N GLY A 48 1.76 -14.30 -1.72
CA GLY A 48 2.13 -14.73 -3.07
C GLY A 48 1.10 -14.41 -4.14
N THR A 49 0.10 -13.57 -3.82
CA THR A 49 -0.89 -13.08 -4.80
C THR A 49 -0.28 -12.07 -5.75
N ILE A 50 0.56 -11.18 -5.23
CA ILE A 50 1.28 -10.16 -6.01
C ILE A 50 2.78 -10.50 -6.03
N PRO A 51 3.45 -10.55 -7.19
CA PRO A 51 4.89 -10.72 -7.23
C PRO A 51 5.62 -9.55 -6.54
N PRO A 52 6.70 -9.82 -5.78
CA PRO A 52 7.43 -8.77 -5.08
C PRO A 52 8.06 -7.80 -6.09
N GLY A 53 7.74 -6.50 -5.95
CA GLY A 53 8.25 -5.44 -6.82
C GLY A 53 7.50 -5.26 -8.14
N ASP A 54 6.37 -5.96 -8.35
CA ASP A 54 5.55 -5.81 -9.55
C ASP A 54 4.41 -4.79 -9.33
N ALA A 55 4.62 -3.58 -9.85
CA ALA A 55 3.66 -2.49 -9.79
C ALA A 55 2.38 -2.76 -10.59
N ASP A 56 2.47 -3.44 -11.73
CA ASP A 56 1.31 -3.69 -12.59
C ASP A 56 0.38 -4.73 -11.97
N SER A 57 0.95 -5.79 -11.40
CA SER A 57 0.18 -6.75 -10.63
C SER A 57 -0.50 -6.11 -9.41
N ALA A 58 0.20 -5.19 -8.72
CA ALA A 58 -0.39 -4.45 -7.61
C ALA A 58 -1.53 -3.52 -8.04
N ARG A 59 -1.43 -2.85 -9.20
CA ARG A 59 -2.53 -2.04 -9.76
C ARG A 59 -3.75 -2.89 -10.09
N ARG A 60 -3.55 -4.02 -10.77
CA ARG A 60 -4.64 -4.96 -11.09
C ARG A 60 -5.33 -5.51 -9.84
N TRP A 61 -4.55 -5.79 -8.80
CA TRP A 61 -5.11 -6.21 -7.51
C TRP A 61 -5.92 -5.07 -6.87
N LEU A 62 -5.42 -3.84 -6.91
CA LEU A 62 -6.12 -2.66 -6.40
C LEU A 62 -7.42 -2.37 -7.17
N GLU A 63 -7.45 -2.60 -8.48
CA GLU A 63 -8.66 -2.51 -9.32
C GLU A 63 -9.73 -3.54 -8.93
N GLN A 64 -9.32 -4.69 -8.37
CA GLN A 64 -10.24 -5.70 -7.83
C GLN A 64 -10.70 -5.34 -6.41
N HIS A 65 -9.89 -4.61 -5.66
CA HIS A 65 -10.11 -4.23 -4.26
C HIS A 65 -10.38 -2.72 -4.11
N ARG A 66 -11.26 -2.16 -4.95
CA ARG A 66 -11.59 -0.72 -4.95
C ARG A 66 -12.34 -0.28 -3.69
N ASP A 67 -12.87 -1.23 -2.93
CA ASP A 67 -13.44 -1.02 -1.60
C ASP A 67 -12.39 -0.45 -0.62
N LEU A 68 -11.12 -0.85 -0.75
CA LEU A 68 -10.02 -0.32 0.04
C LEU A 68 -9.74 1.16 -0.25
N LEU A 69 -10.04 1.61 -1.49
CA LEU A 69 -9.93 3.02 -1.90
C LEU A 69 -11.13 3.86 -1.47
N SER A 70 -12.27 3.23 -1.22
CA SER A 70 -13.56 3.90 -1.02
C SER A 70 -13.94 4.05 0.44
N THR A 71 -13.33 3.28 1.35
CA THR A 71 -13.66 3.27 2.78
C THR A 71 -13.46 4.66 3.40
N ASP A 72 -14.57 5.25 3.83
CA ASP A 72 -14.71 6.48 4.62
C ASP A 72 -14.22 6.24 6.07
#